data_AF-A0A327S6L0-F1
#
_entry.id   AF-A0A327S6L0-F1
#
_cell.length_a   1.000
_cell.length_b   1.000
_cell.length_c   1.000
_cell.angle_alpha   90.00
_cell.angle_beta   90.00
_cell.angle_gamma   90.00
#
_symmetry.space_group_name_H-M   'P 1'
#
loop_
_entity.id
_entity.type
_entity.pdbx_description
1 polymer ?
#
loop_
_entity_poly.entity_id
_entity_poly.type
_entity_poly.pdbx_seq_one_letter_code
_entity_poly.pdbx_strand_id
1 'polypeptide(L)'
;MKIPQLAGTLLIAFTTVTLFANCTSGTDKKGEKTKTTISASGDSSEVAVTDTSRKPIDTAKYNALMLKLAHGDTTGRWPVKPQPYPLPGAILPYKRIVAYYGNIYSKRMGALGEYAPKEMLSRLDVEVKKWEKADPSTPVQPALHYIAVVAQGDPGKDGKHRFRMPDKQIDSVLAISRMRKNMIVFLDIQVSLSTIRDELPLLEKYLKMPNVHLGIDPEFSMKEGVKPGKRIGTYDAADINYCSQFLANLVKKYNLPPKVFTVHRFTKRMVTNYKNIKLRPEVQIVMHMDGWGEPELKKGTYRHFIFSEPVEFTGFKLFYKNDLKKAPNKLMTPEELMKLTPIPVYIQYQ
;
A
#
# COMPACT_ATOMS: atom_id res chain seq x y z
N MET A 1 -23.50 35.98 37.60
CA MET A 1 -22.39 35.02 37.41
C MET A 1 -22.15 34.82 35.94
N LYS A 2 -21.05 35.36 35.41
CA LYS A 2 -20.61 35.21 34.01
C LYS A 2 -19.47 34.19 34.00
N ILE A 3 -19.55 33.17 33.15
CA ILE A 3 -18.47 32.23 32.87
C ILE A 3 -18.05 32.46 31.42
N PRO A 4 -16.79 32.82 31.12
CA PRO A 4 -16.36 33.06 29.76
C PRO A 4 -15.83 31.79 29.07
N GLN A 5 -15.96 31.80 27.74
CA GLN A 5 -15.36 30.86 26.80
C GLN A 5 -13.83 30.93 26.84
N LEU A 6 -13.16 29.79 26.70
CA LEU A 6 -11.74 29.71 26.39
C LEU A 6 -11.54 28.84 25.14
N ALA A 7 -11.29 29.53 24.03
CA ALA A 7 -10.69 28.98 22.82
C ALA A 7 -9.18 28.84 23.04
N GLY A 8 -8.63 27.66 22.81
CA GLY A 8 -7.20 27.38 22.86
C GLY A 8 -6.68 26.98 21.48
N THR A 9 -6.20 27.96 20.73
CA THR A 9 -5.45 27.78 19.48
C THR A 9 -4.00 27.44 19.83
N LEU A 10 -3.49 26.26 19.45
CA LEU A 10 -2.07 25.92 19.61
C LEU A 10 -1.36 25.98 18.25
N LEU A 11 -0.61 27.05 18.04
CA LEU A 11 0.36 27.22 16.96
C LEU A 11 1.57 26.31 17.23
N ILE A 12 1.96 25.48 16.26
CA ILE A 12 3.23 24.77 16.26
C ILE A 12 4.17 25.50 15.30
N ALA A 13 5.16 26.21 15.85
CA ALA A 13 6.25 26.82 15.12
C ALA A 13 7.35 25.77 14.86
N PHE A 14 7.75 25.62 13.60
CA PHE A 14 8.95 24.88 13.20
C PHE A 14 10.09 25.87 13.02
N THR A 15 11.10 25.80 13.88
CA THR A 15 12.38 26.50 13.71
C THR A 15 13.35 25.62 12.91
N THR A 16 13.68 26.06 11.70
CA THR A 16 14.75 25.53 10.86
C THR A 16 16.06 26.23 11.18
N VAL A 17 17.09 25.46 11.56
CA VAL A 17 18.47 25.96 11.63
C VAL A 17 19.21 25.46 10.40
N THR A 18 19.52 26.39 9.50
CA THR A 18 20.46 26.23 8.39
C THR A 18 21.86 26.59 8.85
N LEU A 19 22.84 25.74 8.57
CA LEU A 19 24.26 26.08 8.64
C LEU A 19 24.90 25.76 7.28
N PHE A 20 25.31 26.83 6.59
CA PHE A 20 26.22 26.80 5.46
C PHE A 20 27.65 26.72 5.98
N ALA A 21 28.49 25.90 5.35
CA ALA A 21 29.93 26.10 5.31
C ALA A 21 30.43 25.72 3.92
N ASN A 22 30.84 26.75 3.18
CA ASN A 22 31.67 26.67 1.99
C ASN A 22 33.13 26.72 2.43
N CYS A 23 34.02 25.94 1.81
CA CYS A 23 35.37 26.40 1.46
C CYS A 23 35.99 25.48 0.40
N THR A 24 36.69 26.14 -0.52
CA THR A 24 37.30 25.67 -1.76
C THR A 24 38.81 25.50 -1.58
N SER A 25 39.45 24.58 -2.31
CA SER A 25 40.72 24.84 -3.02
C SER A 25 41.17 23.63 -3.86
N GLY A 26 41.22 23.83 -5.19
CA GLY A 26 42.47 23.81 -5.96
C GLY A 26 43.13 22.49 -6.41
N THR A 27 43.10 22.32 -7.74
CA THR A 27 44.20 21.93 -8.67
C THR A 27 44.32 20.50 -9.22
N ASP A 28 44.63 20.51 -10.51
CA ASP A 28 44.58 19.50 -11.57
C ASP A 28 45.57 18.33 -11.48
N LYS A 29 45.23 17.21 -12.15
CA LYS A 29 46.11 16.62 -13.19
C LYS A 29 45.39 15.64 -14.11
N LYS A 30 45.71 15.78 -15.40
CA LYS A 30 45.31 14.98 -16.57
C LYS A 30 45.89 13.55 -16.58
N GLY A 31 45.18 12.67 -17.28
CA GLY A 31 45.66 11.43 -17.91
C GLY A 31 44.55 10.37 -17.92
N GLU A 32 44.27 9.58 -18.94
CA GLU A 32 44.54 9.55 -20.38
C GLU A 32 43.49 8.58 -20.96
N LYS A 33 43.22 8.71 -22.26
CA LYS A 33 42.15 8.01 -22.99
C LYS A 33 42.46 6.52 -23.14
N THR A 34 41.44 5.68 -23.03
CA THR A 34 41.36 4.44 -23.83
C THR A 34 39.94 4.28 -24.35
N LYS A 35 39.80 4.50 -25.66
CA LYS A 35 38.63 4.14 -26.47
C LYS A 35 38.48 2.62 -26.42
N THR A 36 37.28 2.12 -26.12
CA THR A 36 36.80 0.88 -26.72
C THR A 36 35.36 1.09 -27.16
N THR A 37 35.19 1.10 -28.48
CA THR A 37 33.92 1.16 -29.20
C THR A 37 33.25 -0.21 -29.08
N ILE A 38 32.05 -0.29 -28.51
CA ILE A 38 31.10 -1.38 -28.83
C ILE A 38 29.71 -0.75 -28.94
N SER A 39 29.32 -0.56 -30.19
CA SER A 39 27.93 -0.46 -30.64
C SER A 39 27.30 -1.85 -30.62
N ALA A 40 26.22 -2.02 -29.85
CA ALA A 40 25.23 -3.06 -30.13
C ALA A 40 23.89 -2.63 -29.56
N SER A 41 23.01 -2.23 -30.48
CA SER A 41 21.57 -2.17 -30.30
C SER A 41 21.04 -3.51 -29.78
N GLY A 42 20.34 -3.48 -28.66
CA GLY A 42 19.63 -4.62 -28.11
C GLY A 42 18.32 -4.14 -27.51
N ASP A 43 17.31 -4.03 -28.37
CA ASP A 43 15.91 -3.94 -28.00
C ASP A 43 15.55 -5.19 -27.19
N SER A 44 15.51 -5.08 -25.87
CA SER A 44 15.01 -6.15 -25.00
C SER A 44 13.55 -5.89 -24.69
N SER A 45 12.71 -6.18 -25.68
CA SER A 45 11.30 -6.45 -25.47
C SER A 45 11.20 -7.72 -24.61
N GLU A 46 11.22 -7.58 -23.28
CA GLU A 46 10.91 -8.67 -22.35
C GLU A 46 9.50 -9.18 -22.65
N VAL A 47 9.45 -10.33 -23.31
CA VAL A 47 8.25 -11.05 -23.68
C VAL A 47 7.51 -11.44 -22.39
N ALA A 48 6.28 -10.95 -22.26
CA ALA A 48 5.36 -11.37 -21.20
C ALA A 48 5.16 -12.89 -21.31
N VAL A 49 5.67 -13.63 -20.33
CA VAL A 49 5.41 -15.06 -20.21
C VAL A 49 3.93 -15.24 -19.90
N THR A 50 3.17 -15.62 -20.92
CA THR A 50 1.78 -16.04 -20.83
C THR A 50 1.72 -17.38 -20.09
N ASP A 51 1.58 -17.32 -18.77
CA ASP A 51 1.32 -18.50 -17.95
C ASP A 51 -0.13 -18.97 -18.17
N THR A 52 -0.28 -19.88 -19.14
CA THR A 52 -1.52 -20.59 -19.49
C THR A 52 -1.84 -21.75 -18.55
N SER A 53 -1.07 -21.95 -17.47
CA SER A 53 -1.22 -23.10 -16.56
C SER A 53 -2.19 -22.88 -15.38
N ARG A 54 -2.84 -21.71 -15.29
CA ARG A 54 -3.64 -21.34 -14.12
C ARG A 54 -4.95 -22.11 -14.07
N LYS A 55 -5.10 -22.97 -13.06
CA LYS A 55 -6.29 -23.79 -12.86
C LYS A 55 -7.54 -22.94 -12.59
N PRO A 56 -8.72 -23.34 -13.08
CA PRO A 56 -9.99 -22.72 -12.71
C PRO A 56 -10.17 -22.62 -11.20
N ILE A 57 -10.90 -21.58 -10.77
CA ILE A 57 -11.21 -21.37 -9.35
C ILE A 57 -12.19 -22.44 -8.87
N ASP A 58 -11.85 -23.09 -7.75
CA ASP A 58 -12.79 -23.88 -6.96
C ASP A 58 -13.73 -22.90 -6.20
N THR A 59 -14.94 -22.76 -6.72
CA THR A 59 -15.95 -21.83 -6.20
C THR A 59 -16.48 -22.25 -4.83
N ALA A 60 -16.55 -23.55 -4.54
CA ALA A 60 -16.98 -24.06 -3.24
C ALA A 60 -15.95 -23.70 -2.16
N LYS A 61 -14.66 -23.94 -2.44
CA LYS A 61 -13.56 -23.51 -1.57
C LYS A 61 -13.50 -22.00 -1.41
N TYR A 62 -13.67 -21.24 -2.50
CA TYR A 62 -13.72 -19.77 -2.44
C TYR A 62 -14.81 -19.30 -1.47
N ASN A 63 -16.04 -19.80 -1.63
CA ASN A 63 -17.17 -19.44 -0.78
C ASN A 63 -16.94 -19.81 0.69
N ALA A 64 -16.37 -20.98 0.96
CA ALA A 64 -16.02 -21.39 2.32
C ALA A 64 -14.98 -20.45 2.97
N LEU A 65 -13.95 -20.04 2.22
CA LEU A 65 -12.94 -19.09 2.70
C LEU A 65 -13.51 -17.69 2.92
N MET A 66 -14.41 -17.21 2.05
CA MET A 66 -15.10 -15.93 2.24
C MET A 66 -15.97 -15.93 3.50
N LEU A 67 -16.67 -17.03 3.78
CA LEU A 67 -17.42 -17.20 5.03
C LEU A 67 -16.50 -17.25 6.25
N LYS A 68 -15.34 -17.92 6.15
CA LYS A 68 -14.32 -17.92 7.20
C LYS A 68 -13.85 -16.48 7.50
N LEU A 69 -13.51 -15.70 6.47
CA LEU A 69 -13.10 -14.30 6.64
C LEU A 69 -14.21 -13.42 7.20
N ALA A 70 -15.47 -13.69 6.88
CA ALA A 70 -16.60 -12.97 7.46
C ALA A 70 -16.75 -13.19 8.98
N HIS A 71 -16.07 -14.19 9.55
CA HIS A 71 -15.93 -14.41 10.99
C HIS A 71 -17.27 -14.33 11.75
N GLY A 72 -18.28 -15.02 11.20
CA GLY A 72 -19.60 -15.12 11.81
C GLY A 72 -20.40 -13.82 11.84
N ASP A 73 -20.13 -12.85 10.96
CA ASP A 73 -20.94 -11.63 10.85
C ASP A 73 -22.43 -11.96 10.71
N THR A 74 -23.21 -11.64 11.75
CA THR A 74 -24.65 -11.84 11.79
C THR A 74 -25.44 -10.68 11.19
N THR A 75 -24.75 -9.57 10.85
CA THR A 75 -25.40 -8.37 10.31
C THR A 75 -25.67 -8.44 8.80
N GLY A 76 -25.13 -9.46 8.14
CA GLY A 76 -25.27 -9.66 6.69
C GLY A 76 -24.45 -8.69 5.84
N ARG A 77 -23.46 -7.98 6.41
CA ARG A 77 -22.56 -7.08 5.69
C ARG A 77 -21.41 -7.83 5.02
N TRP A 78 -20.94 -8.90 5.66
CA TRP A 78 -19.80 -9.70 5.22
C TRP A 78 -20.19 -11.19 5.08
N PRO A 79 -19.68 -11.89 4.04
CA PRO A 79 -18.99 -11.33 2.88
C PRO A 79 -19.96 -10.49 2.03
N VAL A 80 -19.42 -9.53 1.26
CA VAL A 80 -20.23 -8.67 0.37
C VAL A 80 -20.87 -9.52 -0.73
N LYS A 81 -22.15 -9.24 -1.04
CA LYS A 81 -22.91 -9.90 -2.09
C LYS A 81 -23.67 -8.87 -2.96
N PRO A 82 -23.76 -9.06 -4.29
CA PRO A 82 -23.05 -10.06 -5.07
C PRO A 82 -21.57 -9.70 -5.25
N GLN A 83 -20.70 -10.70 -5.31
CA GLN A 83 -19.28 -10.53 -5.63
C GLN A 83 -18.93 -11.45 -6.81
N PRO A 84 -18.15 -10.98 -7.81
CA PRO A 84 -17.66 -11.85 -8.87
C PRO A 84 -16.68 -12.87 -8.31
N TYR A 85 -16.61 -14.06 -8.91
CA TYR A 85 -15.48 -14.95 -8.67
C TYR A 85 -14.23 -14.37 -9.32
N PRO A 86 -13.06 -14.40 -8.67
CA PRO A 86 -11.84 -13.88 -9.26
C PRO A 86 -11.33 -14.78 -10.39
N LEU A 87 -10.44 -14.28 -11.24
CA LEU A 87 -9.78 -15.13 -12.24
C LEU A 87 -8.78 -16.10 -11.59
N PRO A 88 -8.40 -17.18 -12.30
CA PRO A 88 -7.29 -18.06 -11.89
C PRO A 88 -6.02 -17.30 -11.49
N GLY A 89 -5.40 -17.71 -10.38
CA GLY A 89 -4.21 -17.05 -9.82
C GLY A 89 -4.51 -15.97 -8.77
N ALA A 90 -5.77 -15.84 -8.33
CA ALA A 90 -6.14 -14.99 -7.20
C ALA A 90 -5.33 -15.33 -5.93
N ILE A 91 -4.98 -14.30 -5.16
CA ILE A 91 -4.21 -14.43 -3.92
C ILE A 91 -5.18 -14.54 -2.74
N LEU A 92 -6.21 -13.71 -2.71
CA LEU A 92 -7.23 -13.61 -1.69
C LEU A 92 -8.48 -14.40 -2.12
N PRO A 93 -9.18 -15.07 -1.19
CA PRO A 93 -8.85 -15.27 0.23
C PRO A 93 -7.90 -16.45 0.50
N TYR A 94 -7.25 -17.02 -0.52
CA TYR A 94 -6.45 -18.25 -0.40
C TYR A 94 -5.17 -18.10 0.43
N LYS A 95 -4.59 -16.90 0.46
CA LYS A 95 -3.38 -16.56 1.19
C LYS A 95 -3.58 -15.24 1.92
N ARG A 96 -2.89 -15.07 3.06
CA ARG A 96 -2.80 -13.81 3.77
C ARG A 96 -1.57 -13.04 3.32
N ILE A 97 -1.74 -11.78 2.93
CA ILE A 97 -0.62 -10.94 2.55
C ILE A 97 -0.02 -10.31 3.80
N VAL A 98 1.30 -10.41 3.97
CA VAL A 98 2.05 -9.74 5.04
C VAL A 98 3.12 -8.86 4.42
N ALA A 99 2.98 -7.54 4.60
CA ALA A 99 3.73 -6.53 3.87
C ALA A 99 4.57 -5.65 4.80
N TYR A 100 5.81 -5.35 4.38
CA TYR A 100 6.56 -4.22 4.93
C TYR A 100 6.35 -2.98 4.07
N TYR A 101 5.93 -1.89 4.70
CA TYR A 101 5.63 -0.62 4.03
C TYR A 101 6.79 0.36 4.15
N GLY A 102 6.96 1.22 3.14
CA GLY A 102 7.75 2.44 3.26
C GLY A 102 8.46 2.87 1.99
N ASN A 103 9.55 3.62 2.16
CA ASN A 103 10.33 4.17 1.06
C ASN A 103 11.84 4.06 1.35
N ILE A 104 12.60 3.44 0.45
CA ILE A 104 14.05 3.20 0.61
C ILE A 104 14.92 4.47 0.66
N TYR A 105 14.42 5.65 0.30
CA TYR A 105 15.10 6.93 0.55
C TYR A 105 14.87 7.50 1.94
N SER A 106 13.98 6.90 2.74
CA SER A 106 13.65 7.42 4.07
C SER A 106 13.51 6.32 5.12
N LYS A 107 14.43 6.32 6.08
CA LYS A 107 14.36 5.50 7.30
C LYS A 107 13.19 5.86 8.23
N ARG A 108 12.44 6.93 7.93
CA ARG A 108 11.32 7.41 8.75
C ARG A 108 9.96 7.07 8.15
N MET A 109 9.92 6.54 6.92
CA MET A 109 8.67 6.28 6.18
C MET A 109 8.20 4.82 6.25
N GLY A 110 8.89 3.96 7.01
CA GLY A 110 8.43 2.62 7.35
C GLY A 110 9.52 1.55 7.31
N ALA A 111 9.19 0.38 7.87
CA ALA A 111 10.07 -0.78 8.01
C ALA A 111 10.83 -1.17 6.72
N LEU A 112 10.24 -0.97 5.53
CA LEU A 112 10.89 -1.28 4.25
C LEU A 112 12.16 -0.45 4.01
N GLY A 113 12.16 0.83 4.42
CA GLY A 113 13.29 1.76 4.24
C GLY A 113 14.17 1.93 5.46
N GLU A 114 13.78 1.36 6.61
CA GLU A 114 14.49 1.55 7.88
C GLU A 114 15.78 0.72 7.98
N TYR A 115 15.80 -0.47 7.39
CA TYR A 115 16.90 -1.45 7.50
C TYR A 115 17.56 -1.74 6.15
N ALA A 116 18.79 -2.28 6.19
CA ALA A 116 19.42 -2.79 4.98
C ALA A 116 18.62 -3.99 4.41
N PRO A 117 18.61 -4.23 3.08
CA PRO A 117 17.69 -5.19 2.46
C PRO A 117 17.70 -6.61 3.07
N LYS A 118 18.87 -7.19 3.35
CA LYS A 118 18.96 -8.52 3.97
C LYS A 118 18.38 -8.56 5.38
N GLU A 119 18.64 -7.52 6.18
CA GLU A 119 18.09 -7.41 7.53
C GLU A 119 16.57 -7.18 7.49
N MET A 120 16.11 -6.29 6.60
CA MET A 120 14.69 -6.02 6.38
C MET A 120 13.93 -7.30 6.03
N LEU A 121 14.45 -8.12 5.11
CA LEU A 121 13.85 -9.40 4.72
C LEU A 121 13.83 -10.40 5.88
N SER A 122 14.91 -10.49 6.66
CA SER A 122 14.96 -11.36 7.85
C SER A 122 13.90 -10.97 8.89
N ARG A 123 13.69 -9.66 9.10
CA ARG A 123 12.62 -9.16 9.99
C ARG A 123 11.24 -9.46 9.44
N LEU A 124 11.02 -9.28 8.13
CA LEU A 124 9.77 -9.68 7.47
C LEU A 124 9.50 -11.18 7.65
N ASP A 125 10.51 -12.04 7.56
CA ASP A 125 10.38 -13.48 7.77
C ASP A 125 9.93 -13.84 9.20
N VAL A 126 10.29 -13.03 10.19
CA VAL A 126 9.79 -13.19 11.56
C VAL A 126 8.29 -12.90 11.63
N GLU A 127 7.81 -11.83 10.98
CA GLU A 127 6.37 -11.55 10.93
C GLU A 127 5.59 -12.60 10.14
N VAL A 128 6.14 -13.08 9.01
CA VAL A 128 5.56 -14.18 8.24
C VAL A 128 5.37 -15.42 9.12
N LYS A 129 6.40 -15.84 9.87
CA LYS A 129 6.32 -17.00 10.77
C LYS A 129 5.29 -16.83 11.88
N LYS A 130 5.14 -15.61 12.43
CA LYS A 130 4.10 -15.32 13.44
C LYS A 130 2.71 -15.55 12.86
N TRP A 131 2.46 -15.08 11.63
CA TRP A 131 1.16 -15.28 10.97
C TRP A 131 0.90 -16.72 10.56
N GLU A 132 1.91 -17.44 10.07
CA GLU A 132 1.80 -18.88 9.78
C GLU A 132 1.47 -19.68 11.04
N LYS A 133 2.03 -19.30 12.19
CA LYS A 133 1.71 -19.91 13.49
C LYS A 133 0.30 -19.61 13.96
N ALA A 134 -0.16 -18.36 13.80
CA ALA A 134 -1.46 -17.91 14.30
C ALA A 134 -2.64 -18.41 13.46
N ASP A 135 -2.46 -18.66 12.15
CA ASP A 135 -3.47 -19.24 11.27
C ASP A 135 -2.84 -20.22 10.25
N PRO A 136 -2.48 -21.44 10.69
CA PRO A 136 -1.79 -22.42 9.85
C PRO A 136 -2.55 -22.85 8.59
N SER A 137 -3.88 -22.67 8.61
CA SER A 137 -4.75 -23.02 7.48
C SER A 137 -4.76 -21.99 6.34
N THR A 138 -4.17 -20.81 6.56
CA THR A 138 -4.09 -19.73 5.56
C THR A 138 -2.63 -19.38 5.30
N PRO A 139 -2.01 -19.90 4.21
CA PRO A 139 -0.62 -19.61 3.89
C PRO A 139 -0.32 -18.12 3.76
N VAL A 140 0.91 -17.72 4.06
CA VAL A 140 1.33 -16.31 3.99
C VAL A 140 2.00 -15.98 2.64
N GLN A 141 1.61 -14.84 2.08
CA GLN A 141 2.15 -14.23 0.87
C GLN A 141 2.95 -12.98 1.28
N PRO A 142 4.29 -13.04 1.38
CA PRO A 142 5.10 -11.90 1.76
C PRO A 142 5.04 -10.81 0.69
N ALA A 143 5.14 -9.55 1.11
CA ALA A 143 5.10 -8.41 0.22
C ALA A 143 5.99 -7.24 0.66
N LEU A 144 6.40 -6.44 -0.31
CA LEU A 144 6.95 -5.09 -0.10
C LEU A 144 5.93 -4.07 -0.60
N HIS A 145 5.52 -3.13 0.26
CA HIS A 145 4.62 -2.05 -0.14
C HIS A 145 5.40 -0.74 -0.20
N TYR A 146 5.82 -0.37 -1.40
CA TYR A 146 6.71 0.75 -1.64
C TYR A 146 5.97 2.00 -2.09
N ILE A 147 6.28 3.15 -1.48
CA ILE A 147 5.69 4.44 -1.85
C ILE A 147 6.39 4.98 -3.10
N ALA A 148 5.76 4.78 -4.26
CA ALA A 148 6.29 5.16 -5.56
C ALA A 148 6.02 6.64 -5.90
N VAL A 149 4.94 7.21 -5.37
CA VAL A 149 4.64 8.64 -5.43
C VAL A 149 4.39 9.13 -4.01
N VAL A 150 5.22 10.05 -3.54
CA VAL A 150 5.21 10.54 -2.16
C VAL A 150 4.62 11.93 -2.11
N ALA A 151 3.62 12.16 -1.26
CA ALA A 151 3.15 13.52 -0.97
C ALA A 151 4.20 14.25 -0.12
N GLN A 152 4.47 15.51 -0.43
CA GLN A 152 5.51 16.29 0.24
C GLN A 152 5.05 17.71 0.55
N GLY A 153 5.62 18.29 1.62
CA GLY A 153 5.29 19.64 2.07
C GLY A 153 5.69 20.72 1.07
N ASP A 154 6.82 20.53 0.38
CA ASP A 154 7.35 21.48 -0.59
C ASP A 154 6.75 21.29 -2.00
N PRO A 155 6.51 22.37 -2.74
CA PRO A 155 6.05 22.27 -4.11
C PRO A 155 7.14 21.67 -5.00
N GLY A 156 6.77 20.73 -5.86
CA GLY A 156 7.59 20.35 -7.01
C GLY A 156 7.59 21.45 -8.07
N LYS A 157 8.31 21.24 -9.19
CA LYS A 157 8.42 22.21 -10.30
C LYS A 157 7.08 22.64 -10.90
N ASP A 158 6.07 21.80 -10.80
CA ASP A 158 4.71 22.01 -11.30
C ASP A 158 3.69 22.32 -10.18
N GLY A 159 4.16 22.62 -8.96
CA GLY A 159 3.32 23.06 -7.85
C GLY A 159 2.41 21.98 -7.25
N LYS A 160 2.59 20.70 -7.60
CA LYS A 160 1.65 19.64 -7.21
C LYS A 160 1.97 18.94 -5.88
N HIS A 161 3.01 19.37 -5.15
CA HIS A 161 3.31 18.90 -3.79
C HIS A 161 3.47 17.37 -3.64
N ARG A 162 4.07 16.73 -4.64
CA ARG A 162 4.42 15.30 -4.64
C ARG A 162 5.75 15.07 -5.34
N PHE A 163 6.43 14.00 -4.97
CA PHE A 163 7.68 13.54 -5.57
C PHE A 163 7.50 12.12 -6.11
N ARG A 164 7.74 11.94 -7.41
CA ARG A 164 7.75 10.64 -8.08
C ARG A 164 9.11 10.00 -7.89
N MET A 165 9.13 8.79 -7.36
CA MET A 165 10.37 8.05 -7.20
C MET A 165 11.00 7.79 -8.57
N PRO A 166 12.32 8.00 -8.73
CA PRO A 166 13.01 7.61 -9.95
C PRO A 166 12.84 6.12 -10.21
N ASP A 167 12.82 5.73 -11.48
CA ASP A 167 12.67 4.33 -11.90
C ASP A 167 13.64 3.37 -11.21
N LYS A 168 14.91 3.77 -11.11
CA LYS A 168 15.96 3.00 -10.42
C LYS A 168 15.59 2.61 -8.99
N GLN A 169 14.75 3.40 -8.31
CA GLN A 169 14.30 3.09 -6.96
C GLN A 169 13.22 2.01 -6.97
N ILE A 170 12.26 2.10 -7.89
CA ILE A 170 11.25 1.06 -8.08
C ILE A 170 11.94 -0.25 -8.51
N ASP A 171 12.91 -0.17 -9.43
CA ASP A 171 13.75 -1.30 -9.85
C ASP A 171 14.52 -1.92 -8.68
N SER A 172 15.03 -1.09 -7.76
CA SER A 172 15.71 -1.58 -6.55
C SER A 172 14.77 -2.37 -5.66
N VAL A 173 13.54 -1.91 -5.45
CA VAL A 173 12.53 -2.65 -4.67
C VAL A 173 12.17 -3.97 -5.37
N LEU A 174 12.03 -3.96 -6.69
CA LEU A 174 11.81 -5.19 -7.46
C LEU A 174 13.00 -6.15 -7.35
N ALA A 175 14.23 -5.66 -7.38
CA ALA A 175 15.43 -6.47 -7.16
C ALA A 175 15.47 -7.07 -5.76
N ILE A 176 15.15 -6.29 -4.71
CA ILE A 176 14.99 -6.80 -3.34
C ILE A 176 13.89 -7.87 -3.31
N SER A 177 12.81 -7.69 -4.06
CA SER A 177 11.73 -8.68 -4.12
C SER A 177 12.17 -10.03 -4.65
N ARG A 178 13.11 -10.06 -5.59
CA ARG A 178 13.67 -11.29 -6.17
C ARG A 178 14.63 -12.02 -5.23
N MET A 179 15.12 -11.36 -4.17
CA MET A 179 15.97 -12.01 -3.15
C MET A 179 15.19 -13.02 -2.29
N ARG A 180 13.85 -12.95 -2.29
CA ARG A 180 12.97 -13.86 -1.56
C ARG A 180 11.99 -14.52 -2.54
N LYS A 181 11.87 -15.84 -2.47
CA LYS A 181 10.88 -16.57 -3.29
C LYS A 181 9.47 -16.10 -2.98
N ASN A 182 8.64 -16.07 -4.03
CA ASN A 182 7.21 -15.78 -3.95
C ASN A 182 6.92 -14.44 -3.24
N MET A 183 7.68 -13.38 -3.49
CA MET A 183 7.36 -12.05 -2.95
C MET A 183 6.65 -11.19 -4.00
N ILE A 184 5.63 -10.47 -3.55
CA ILE A 184 4.91 -9.50 -4.38
C ILE A 184 5.27 -8.07 -3.97
N VAL A 185 5.05 -7.12 -4.87
CA VAL A 185 5.33 -5.69 -4.62
C VAL A 185 4.07 -4.88 -4.84
N PHE A 186 3.79 -3.94 -3.94
CA PHE A 186 2.78 -2.91 -4.14
C PHE A 186 3.49 -1.59 -4.43
N LEU A 187 3.00 -0.85 -5.42
CA LEU A 187 3.37 0.53 -5.65
C LEU A 187 2.26 1.43 -5.09
N ASP A 188 2.58 2.19 -4.05
CA ASP A 188 1.66 3.13 -3.42
C ASP A 188 1.74 4.52 -4.05
N ILE A 189 0.59 5.18 -4.17
CA ILE A 189 0.47 6.51 -4.75
C ILE A 189 -0.20 7.48 -3.77
N GLN A 190 0.57 8.48 -3.35
CA GLN A 190 0.12 9.65 -2.60
C GLN A 190 0.11 10.87 -3.52
N VAL A 191 -1.06 11.17 -4.11
CA VAL A 191 -1.16 12.12 -5.25
C VAL A 191 -0.96 13.59 -4.88
N SER A 192 -1.20 13.96 -3.62
CA SER A 192 -1.22 15.35 -3.15
C SER A 192 -2.17 16.21 -3.97
N LEU A 193 -1.69 17.30 -4.60
CA LEU A 193 -2.46 18.19 -5.46
C LEU A 193 -2.51 17.72 -6.94
N SER A 194 -1.93 16.56 -7.23
CA SER A 194 -2.12 15.86 -8.51
C SER A 194 -3.43 15.06 -8.50
N THR A 195 -3.69 14.33 -9.59
CA THR A 195 -4.82 13.41 -9.67
C THR A 195 -4.36 11.98 -9.90
N ILE A 196 -5.15 11.00 -9.46
CA ILE A 196 -4.84 9.59 -9.72
C ILE A 196 -4.81 9.26 -11.22
N ARG A 197 -5.53 10.03 -12.05
CA ARG A 197 -5.55 9.89 -13.51
C ARG A 197 -4.24 10.34 -14.16
N ASP A 198 -3.53 11.26 -13.52
CA ASP A 198 -2.22 11.73 -13.99
C ASP A 198 -1.07 10.84 -13.48
N GLU A 199 -1.21 10.28 -12.28
CA GLU A 199 -0.13 9.54 -11.62
C GLU A 199 -0.13 8.04 -11.92
N LEU A 200 -1.29 7.38 -11.96
CA LEU A 200 -1.37 5.93 -12.15
C LEU A 200 -0.81 5.43 -13.50
N PRO A 201 -1.14 6.05 -14.66
CA PRO A 201 -0.64 5.56 -15.95
C PRO A 201 0.88 5.55 -16.08
N LEU A 202 1.57 6.44 -15.36
CA LEU A 202 3.04 6.51 -15.35
C LEU A 202 3.69 5.24 -14.78
N LEU A 203 2.95 4.44 -14.01
CA LEU A 203 3.41 3.18 -13.42
C LEU A 203 3.01 1.95 -14.25
N GLU A 204 2.39 2.11 -15.44
CA GLU A 204 1.93 0.98 -16.28
C GLU A 204 3.04 -0.05 -16.50
N LYS A 205 4.26 0.41 -16.78
CA LYS A 205 5.39 -0.47 -17.09
C LYS A 205 5.73 -1.46 -15.98
N TYR A 206 5.43 -1.11 -14.73
CA TYR A 206 5.59 -1.99 -13.58
C TYR A 206 4.30 -2.76 -13.29
N LEU A 207 3.14 -2.11 -13.37
CA LEU A 207 1.84 -2.74 -13.06
C LEU A 207 1.48 -3.87 -14.05
N LYS A 208 2.05 -3.88 -15.26
CA LYS A 208 1.94 -5.00 -16.19
C LYS A 208 2.75 -6.25 -15.76
N MET A 209 3.64 -6.16 -14.76
CA MET A 209 4.36 -7.32 -14.22
C MET A 209 3.44 -8.15 -13.32
N PRO A 210 3.46 -9.50 -13.38
CA PRO A 210 2.47 -10.33 -12.67
C PRO A 210 2.50 -10.17 -11.14
N ASN A 211 3.67 -9.96 -10.55
CA ASN A 211 3.89 -9.84 -9.10
C ASN A 211 3.76 -8.41 -8.55
N VAL A 212 3.38 -7.42 -9.38
CA VAL A 212 3.24 -6.02 -8.98
C VAL A 212 1.76 -5.64 -8.85
N HIS A 213 1.43 -4.96 -7.76
CA HIS A 213 0.10 -4.59 -7.30
C HIS A 213 0.04 -3.09 -6.97
N LEU A 214 -1.16 -2.58 -6.65
CA LEU A 214 -1.38 -1.15 -6.45
C LEU A 214 -1.84 -0.85 -5.01
N GLY A 215 -1.28 0.20 -4.43
CA GLY A 215 -1.81 0.90 -3.26
C GLY A 215 -2.19 2.33 -3.63
N ILE A 216 -3.26 2.86 -3.03
CA ILE A 216 -3.53 4.30 -3.05
C ILE A 216 -3.89 4.80 -1.67
N ASP A 217 -3.44 6.01 -1.37
CA ASP A 217 -3.71 6.65 -0.09
C ASP A 217 -4.65 7.86 -0.25
N PRO A 218 -5.94 7.73 0.08
CA PRO A 218 -6.86 8.85 0.07
C PRO A 218 -6.49 9.97 1.04
N GLU A 219 -5.69 9.72 2.10
CA GLU A 219 -5.24 10.78 3.02
C GLU A 219 -4.56 11.92 2.27
N PHE A 220 -3.87 11.59 1.19
CA PHE A 220 -3.11 12.53 0.38
C PHE A 220 -3.83 12.95 -0.91
N SER A 221 -5.10 12.65 -1.10
CA SER A 221 -5.86 13.15 -2.26
C SER A 221 -6.46 14.52 -1.95
N MET A 222 -5.70 15.58 -2.23
CA MET A 222 -5.98 16.94 -1.78
C MET A 222 -6.84 17.73 -2.78
N LYS A 223 -8.04 17.22 -3.09
CA LYS A 223 -8.96 17.79 -4.10
C LYS A 223 -9.36 19.25 -3.86
N GLU A 224 -9.26 19.73 -2.63
CA GLU A 224 -9.63 21.10 -2.23
C GLU A 224 -8.47 22.11 -2.35
N GLY A 225 -7.32 21.74 -2.92
CA GLY A 225 -6.20 22.67 -3.10
C GLY A 225 -5.35 22.90 -1.85
N VAL A 226 -5.63 22.20 -0.75
CA VAL A 226 -4.88 22.33 0.51
C VAL A 226 -3.62 21.47 0.48
N LYS A 227 -2.53 21.98 1.06
CA LYS A 227 -1.27 21.23 1.17
C LYS A 227 -1.46 19.91 1.95
N PRO A 228 -0.77 18.81 1.56
CA PRO A 228 -0.84 17.54 2.26
C PRO A 228 -0.43 17.68 3.74
N GLY A 229 -1.04 16.88 4.62
CA GLY A 229 -0.78 16.89 6.06
C GLY A 229 -1.46 18.02 6.86
N LYS A 230 -2.18 18.94 6.20
CA LYS A 230 -3.02 19.96 6.89
C LYS A 230 -4.45 19.49 7.14
N ARG A 231 -4.97 18.67 6.22
CA ARG A 231 -6.28 18.00 6.32
C ARG A 231 -6.15 16.61 5.71
N ILE A 232 -7.05 15.71 6.10
CA ILE A 232 -7.18 14.39 5.49
C ILE A 232 -7.90 14.56 4.15
N GLY A 233 -7.27 14.09 3.08
CA GLY A 233 -7.81 14.07 1.73
C GLY A 233 -8.95 13.07 1.53
N THR A 234 -9.36 12.91 0.28
CA THR A 234 -10.49 12.03 -0.07
C THR A 234 -10.39 11.48 -1.49
N TYR A 235 -10.80 10.23 -1.64
CA TYR A 235 -11.16 9.64 -2.92
C TYR A 235 -12.65 9.34 -2.96
N ASP A 236 -13.22 9.49 -4.15
CA ASP A 236 -14.57 9.00 -4.43
C ASP A 236 -14.50 7.57 -5.01
N ALA A 237 -15.60 6.84 -4.94
CA ALA A 237 -15.77 5.60 -5.69
C ALA A 237 -15.42 5.74 -7.18
N ALA A 238 -15.65 6.90 -7.80
CA ALA A 238 -15.24 7.17 -9.18
C ALA A 238 -13.71 7.06 -9.40
N ASP A 239 -12.90 7.46 -8.42
CA ASP A 239 -11.44 7.36 -8.51
C ASP A 239 -10.98 5.91 -8.29
N ILE A 240 -11.57 5.22 -7.32
CA ILE A 240 -11.31 3.80 -7.05
C ILE A 240 -11.71 2.95 -8.27
N ASN A 241 -12.84 3.27 -8.91
CA ASN A 241 -13.31 2.61 -10.11
C ASN A 241 -12.43 2.87 -11.33
N TYR A 242 -11.82 4.05 -11.43
CA TYR A 242 -10.81 4.34 -12.45
C TYR A 242 -9.59 3.44 -12.26
N CYS A 243 -9.06 3.34 -11.04
CA CYS A 243 -7.95 2.43 -10.73
C CYS A 243 -8.30 0.97 -11.00
N SER A 244 -9.46 0.49 -10.55
CA SER A 244 -9.87 -0.91 -10.74
C SER A 244 -10.09 -1.23 -12.22
N GLN A 245 -10.63 -0.29 -13.02
CA GLN A 245 -10.73 -0.45 -14.48
C GLN A 245 -9.36 -0.49 -15.14
N PHE A 246 -8.44 0.39 -14.74
CA PHE A 246 -7.09 0.43 -15.28
C PHE A 246 -6.37 -0.90 -15.04
N LEU A 247 -6.39 -1.42 -13.81
CA LEU A 247 -5.81 -2.72 -13.48
C LEU A 247 -6.49 -3.87 -14.24
N ALA A 248 -7.82 -3.87 -14.36
CA ALA A 248 -8.54 -4.89 -15.12
C ALA A 248 -8.15 -4.89 -16.60
N ASN A 249 -7.94 -3.71 -17.20
CA ASN A 249 -7.45 -3.60 -18.57
C ASN A 249 -6.05 -4.19 -18.73
N LEU A 250 -5.15 -3.96 -17.78
CA LEU A 250 -3.82 -4.58 -17.79
C LEU A 250 -3.90 -6.11 -17.66
N VAL A 251 -4.76 -6.60 -16.77
CA VAL A 251 -4.97 -8.05 -16.57
C VAL A 251 -5.43 -8.71 -17.86
N LYS A 252 -6.41 -8.13 -18.55
CA LYS A 252 -6.90 -8.63 -19.85
C LYS A 252 -5.85 -8.54 -20.94
N LYS A 253 -5.23 -7.36 -21.10
CA LYS A 253 -4.29 -7.05 -22.18
C LYS A 253 -3.03 -7.92 -22.12
N TYR A 254 -2.53 -8.21 -20.92
CA TYR A 254 -1.27 -8.93 -20.71
C TYR A 254 -1.47 -10.32 -20.10
N ASN A 255 -2.70 -10.84 -20.03
CA ASN A 255 -3.06 -12.16 -19.47
C ASN A 255 -2.45 -12.41 -18.06
N LEU A 256 -2.59 -11.42 -17.18
CA LEU A 256 -2.01 -11.44 -15.84
C LEU A 256 -2.92 -12.19 -14.85
N PRO A 257 -2.38 -12.69 -13.72
CA PRO A 257 -3.24 -13.03 -12.59
C PRO A 257 -3.97 -11.78 -12.06
N PRO A 258 -5.10 -11.94 -11.33
CA PRO A 258 -5.79 -10.82 -10.70
C PRO A 258 -4.87 -9.95 -9.85
N LYS A 259 -5.07 -8.62 -9.95
CA LYS A 259 -4.31 -7.66 -9.14
C LYS A 259 -4.95 -7.51 -7.77
N VAL A 260 -4.14 -7.43 -6.71
CA VAL A 260 -4.59 -6.90 -5.43
C VAL A 260 -4.50 -5.39 -5.50
N PHE A 261 -5.56 -4.70 -5.07
CA PHE A 261 -5.64 -3.25 -5.05
C PHE A 261 -6.01 -2.77 -3.66
N THR A 262 -5.06 -2.14 -2.98
CA THR A 262 -5.21 -1.69 -1.60
C THR A 262 -5.62 -0.22 -1.55
N VAL A 263 -6.67 0.09 -0.78
CA VAL A 263 -7.13 1.46 -0.53
C VAL A 263 -7.03 1.73 0.97
N HIS A 264 -6.16 2.66 1.35
CA HIS A 264 -5.91 3.01 2.74
C HIS A 264 -7.10 3.80 3.34
N ARG A 265 -7.53 3.49 4.56
CA ARG A 265 -8.66 4.17 5.21
C ARG A 265 -8.57 4.09 6.73
N PHE A 266 -8.69 5.23 7.40
CA PHE A 266 -8.83 5.30 8.86
C PHE A 266 -9.83 6.37 9.34
N THR A 267 -10.50 7.05 8.41
CA THR A 267 -11.68 7.88 8.70
C THR A 267 -12.74 7.63 7.64
N LYS A 268 -14.01 7.91 7.98
CA LYS A 268 -15.14 7.74 7.05
C LYS A 268 -15.00 8.57 5.77
N ARG A 269 -14.53 9.82 5.88
CA ARG A 269 -14.50 10.78 4.75
C ARG A 269 -13.38 10.51 3.73
N MET A 270 -12.44 9.64 4.05
CA MET A 270 -11.36 9.27 3.12
C MET A 270 -11.89 8.57 1.86
N VAL A 271 -13.01 7.85 1.96
CA VAL A 271 -13.65 7.20 0.82
C VAL A 271 -15.12 7.56 0.78
N THR A 272 -15.54 8.32 -0.22
CA THR A 272 -16.95 8.66 -0.42
C THR A 272 -17.62 7.68 -1.37
N ASN A 273 -18.94 7.52 -1.20
CA ASN A 273 -19.78 6.73 -2.10
C ASN A 273 -19.32 5.27 -2.27
N TYR A 274 -18.77 4.63 -1.23
CA TYR A 274 -18.19 3.28 -1.31
C TYR A 274 -19.10 2.22 -1.95
N LYS A 275 -20.43 2.36 -1.80
CA LYS A 275 -21.43 1.46 -2.42
C LYS A 275 -21.39 1.48 -3.96
N ASN A 276 -20.82 2.52 -4.56
CA ASN A 276 -20.65 2.66 -6.00
C ASN A 276 -19.31 2.07 -6.50
N ILE A 277 -18.47 1.52 -5.61
CA ILE A 277 -17.24 0.82 -6.00
C ILE A 277 -17.63 -0.49 -6.71
N LYS A 278 -17.10 -0.69 -7.91
CA LYS A 278 -17.37 -1.84 -8.77
C LYS A 278 -16.33 -2.93 -8.55
N LEU A 279 -16.79 -4.10 -8.12
CA LEU A 279 -15.98 -5.31 -8.02
C LEU A 279 -15.79 -5.96 -9.40
N ARG A 280 -14.65 -6.63 -9.60
CA ARG A 280 -14.22 -7.14 -10.90
C ARG A 280 -13.46 -8.48 -10.72
N PRO A 281 -13.67 -9.50 -11.58
CA PRO A 281 -12.88 -10.74 -11.52
C PRO A 281 -11.36 -10.52 -11.57
N GLU A 282 -10.92 -9.44 -12.22
CA GLU A 282 -9.52 -9.11 -12.44
C GLU A 282 -8.85 -8.41 -11.25
N VAL A 283 -9.61 -7.92 -10.27
CA VAL A 283 -9.09 -7.06 -9.19
C VAL A 283 -9.69 -7.44 -7.85
N GLN A 284 -8.84 -7.72 -6.87
CA GLN A 284 -9.17 -8.01 -5.48
C GLN A 284 -8.95 -6.74 -4.64
N ILE A 285 -10.03 -6.06 -4.25
CA ILE A 285 -9.96 -4.77 -3.55
C ILE A 285 -9.86 -4.98 -2.04
N VAL A 286 -8.84 -4.38 -1.43
CA VAL A 286 -8.60 -4.40 0.02
C VAL A 286 -8.88 -3.01 0.59
N MET A 287 -9.89 -2.90 1.45
CA MET A 287 -10.06 -1.73 2.31
C MET A 287 -9.18 -1.87 3.55
N HIS A 288 -8.11 -1.10 3.61
CA HIS A 288 -7.01 -1.28 4.55
C HIS A 288 -7.07 -0.28 5.70
N MET A 289 -7.22 -0.79 6.93
CA MET A 289 -7.23 0.04 8.13
C MET A 289 -5.83 0.60 8.43
N ASP A 290 -5.62 1.88 8.12
CA ASP A 290 -4.32 2.56 8.15
C ASP A 290 -4.17 3.55 9.33
N GLY A 291 -4.97 3.39 10.38
CA GLY A 291 -4.93 4.27 11.56
C GLY A 291 -3.92 3.78 12.59
N TRP A 292 -3.14 4.68 13.18
CA TRP A 292 -2.26 4.38 14.30
C TRP A 292 -2.92 4.68 15.65
N GLY A 293 -2.48 3.99 16.70
CA GLY A 293 -2.98 4.20 18.06
C GLY A 293 -2.98 2.93 18.90
N GLU A 294 -3.43 3.05 20.14
CA GLU A 294 -3.60 1.91 21.03
C GLU A 294 -4.65 0.90 20.49
N PRO A 295 -4.58 -0.38 20.90
CA PRO A 295 -5.43 -1.45 20.37
C PRO A 295 -6.93 -1.12 20.33
N GLU A 296 -7.49 -0.52 21.38
CA GLU A 296 -8.93 -0.22 21.43
C GLU A 296 -9.35 0.85 20.42
N LEU A 297 -8.53 1.89 20.22
CA LEU A 297 -8.77 2.89 19.17
C LEU A 297 -8.76 2.24 17.79
N LYS A 298 -7.79 1.36 17.53
CA LYS A 298 -7.65 0.68 16.23
C LYS A 298 -8.81 -0.29 15.96
N LYS A 299 -9.26 -1.05 16.96
CA LYS A 299 -10.48 -1.87 16.89
C LYS A 299 -11.70 -1.01 16.62
N GLY A 300 -11.80 0.14 17.30
CA GLY A 300 -12.86 1.14 17.08
C GLY A 300 -12.86 1.65 15.64
N THR A 301 -11.72 2.09 15.12
CA THR A 301 -11.55 2.54 13.73
C THR A 301 -11.93 1.45 12.73
N TYR A 302 -11.48 0.21 12.96
CA TYR A 302 -11.82 -0.93 12.12
C TYR A 302 -13.34 -1.18 12.11
N ARG A 303 -14.00 -1.19 13.27
CA ARG A 303 -15.45 -1.37 13.38
C ARG A 303 -16.25 -0.24 12.71
N HIS A 304 -15.86 1.01 12.91
CA HIS A 304 -16.63 2.16 12.44
C HIS A 304 -16.41 2.51 10.98
N PHE A 305 -15.24 2.20 10.40
CA PHE A 305 -14.91 2.63 9.05
C PHE A 305 -14.59 1.48 8.11
N ILE A 306 -14.15 0.30 8.59
CA ILE A 306 -13.92 -0.86 7.71
C ILE A 306 -15.15 -1.76 7.68
N PHE A 307 -15.58 -2.26 8.84
CA PHE A 307 -16.71 -3.18 8.95
C PHE A 307 -18.03 -2.58 8.45
N SER A 308 -18.30 -1.31 8.77
CA SER A 308 -19.57 -0.61 8.49
C SER A 308 -19.74 -0.21 7.01
N GLU A 309 -18.64 -0.18 6.25
CA GLU A 309 -18.60 0.23 4.85
C GLU A 309 -17.87 -0.83 4.02
N PRO A 310 -18.52 -1.99 3.82
CA PRO A 310 -17.89 -3.16 3.23
C PRO A 310 -17.69 -3.00 1.72
N VAL A 311 -16.61 -3.58 1.19
CA VAL A 311 -16.28 -3.55 -0.26
C VAL A 311 -15.98 -4.96 -0.77
N GLU A 312 -14.85 -5.57 -0.38
CA GLU A 312 -14.53 -6.95 -0.81
C GLU A 312 -13.65 -7.66 0.22
N PHE A 313 -12.42 -7.19 0.42
CA PHE A 313 -11.50 -7.68 1.45
C PHE A 313 -11.10 -6.57 2.40
N THR A 314 -10.56 -6.96 3.56
CA THR A 314 -10.08 -6.03 4.57
C THR A 314 -8.60 -6.23 4.88
N GLY A 315 -7.96 -5.14 5.28
CA GLY A 315 -6.60 -5.16 5.77
C GLY A 315 -6.43 -4.37 7.06
N PHE A 316 -5.27 -4.53 7.68
CA PHE A 316 -4.93 -3.88 8.95
C PHE A 316 -3.44 -3.54 8.99
N LYS A 317 -3.13 -2.30 9.37
CA LYS A 317 -1.77 -1.86 9.57
C LYS A 317 -1.35 -1.88 11.02
N LEU A 318 -0.10 -2.23 11.29
CA LEU A 318 0.56 -2.15 12.59
C LEU A 318 1.74 -1.18 12.47
N PHE A 319 1.84 -0.22 13.40
CA PHE A 319 2.92 0.76 13.41
C PHE A 319 3.86 0.45 14.58
N TYR A 320 5.06 -0.05 14.29
CA TYR A 320 6.02 -0.52 15.31
C TYR A 320 6.33 0.54 16.37
N LYS A 321 6.26 1.83 16.00
CA LYS A 321 6.57 2.96 16.88
C LYS A 321 5.32 3.72 17.30
N ASN A 322 4.38 3.99 16.39
CA ASN A 322 3.26 4.89 16.66
C ASN A 322 2.17 4.25 17.53
N ASP A 323 1.92 2.95 17.38
CA ASP A 323 0.91 2.25 18.18
C ASP A 323 1.34 2.11 19.65
N LEU A 324 2.65 2.25 19.93
CA LEU A 324 3.22 2.16 21.28
C LEU A 324 3.19 3.49 22.04
N LYS A 325 2.70 4.59 21.44
CA LYS A 325 2.74 5.93 22.06
C LYS A 325 1.79 6.12 23.24
N LYS A 326 0.72 5.33 23.30
CA LYS A 326 -0.30 5.40 24.35
C LYS A 326 -0.44 4.05 25.05
N ALA A 327 -0.86 4.07 26.31
CA ALA A 327 -1.17 2.86 27.06
C ALA A 327 -2.17 1.99 26.28
N PRO A 328 -1.98 0.65 26.26
CA PRO A 328 -1.04 -0.14 27.05
C PRO A 328 0.34 -0.35 26.39
N ASN A 329 0.74 0.53 25.45
CA ASN A 329 2.06 0.51 24.81
C ASN A 329 2.40 -0.83 24.14
N LYS A 330 1.41 -1.44 23.46
CA LYS A 330 1.58 -2.72 22.78
C LYS A 330 0.99 -2.67 21.37
N LEU A 331 1.60 -3.44 20.47
CA LEU A 331 0.99 -3.78 19.18
C LEU A 331 -0.13 -4.80 19.39
N MET A 332 -1.13 -4.77 18.53
CA MET A 332 -2.06 -5.88 18.45
C MET A 332 -1.35 -7.11 17.87
N THR A 333 -1.60 -8.30 18.43
CA THR A 333 -0.98 -9.55 17.97
C THR A 333 -1.79 -10.20 16.83
N PRO A 334 -1.19 -11.09 16.02
CA PRO A 334 -1.95 -11.86 15.01
C PRO A 334 -3.21 -12.52 15.58
N GLU A 335 -3.16 -13.09 16.79
CA GLU A 335 -4.30 -13.72 17.46
C GLU A 335 -5.40 -12.71 17.83
N GLU A 336 -5.03 -11.47 18.18
CA GLU A 336 -6.00 -10.40 18.42
C GLU A 336 -6.64 -9.92 17.10
N LEU A 337 -5.88 -9.87 16.00
CA LEU A 337 -6.41 -9.51 14.68
C LEU A 337 -7.32 -10.59 14.11
N MET A 338 -7.03 -11.88 14.38
CA MET A 338 -7.88 -13.01 13.98
C MET A 338 -9.25 -13.02 14.66
N LYS A 339 -9.46 -12.19 15.69
CA LYS A 339 -10.76 -12.02 16.36
C LYS A 339 -11.58 -10.86 15.79
N LEU A 340 -11.05 -10.10 14.84
CA LEU A 340 -11.78 -9.02 14.19
C LEU A 340 -12.82 -9.58 13.22
N THR A 341 -13.90 -8.83 13.04
CA THR A 341 -14.96 -9.16 12.07
C THR A 341 -15.05 -8.02 11.04
N PRO A 342 -14.84 -8.29 9.74
CA PRO A 342 -14.24 -9.53 9.20
C PRO A 342 -12.76 -9.66 9.60
N ILE A 343 -12.18 -10.86 9.42
CA ILE A 343 -10.74 -11.11 9.64
C ILE A 343 -9.93 -10.41 8.54
N PRO A 344 -8.97 -9.54 8.88
CA PRO A 344 -8.11 -8.92 7.88
C PRO A 344 -7.19 -9.95 7.20
N VAL A 345 -7.13 -9.87 5.87
CA VAL A 345 -6.35 -10.79 5.02
C VAL A 345 -5.15 -10.10 4.35
N TYR A 346 -5.04 -8.78 4.53
CA TYR A 346 -3.87 -7.98 4.15
C TYR A 346 -3.32 -7.28 5.40
N ILE A 347 -2.09 -7.60 5.78
CA ILE A 347 -1.43 -7.08 6.99
C ILE A 347 -0.23 -6.27 6.56
N GLN A 348 -0.13 -5.04 7.07
CA GLN A 348 0.97 -4.15 6.76
C GLN A 348 1.70 -3.72 8.04
N TYR A 349 3.01 -3.76 8.03
CA TYR A 349 3.86 -3.26 9.12
C TYR A 349 4.60 -2.01 8.66
N GLN A 350 4.56 -0.96 9.47
CA GLN A 350 5.27 0.30 9.26
C GLN A 350 6.16 0.67 10.43
#